data_AF-A0AAN8YBR7-F1
#
_entry.id   AF-A0AAN8YBR7-F1
#
_cell.length_a   1.000
_cell.length_b   1.000
_cell.length_c   1.000
_cell.angle_alpha   90.00
_cell.angle_beta   90.00
_cell.angle_gamma   90.00
#
_symmetry.space_group_name_H-M   'P 1'
#
loop_
_entity.id
_entity.type
_entity.pdbx_description
1 polymer ?
#
loop_
_entity_poly.entity_id
_entity_poly.type
_entity_poly.pdbx_seq_one_letter_code
_entity_poly.pdbx_strand_id
1 'polypeptide(L)'
;MKENLLPQVNRSSEPIVFNQSVKQRKTISVLITSLSPGYSEEIRKMYWENPTVTGEIASIYQPSQEEYQQSENLLHEKKALAEMYQLSLSDKLVTSAWSTFGYVFQGLGGLKPWILYKPNKNRTTHNPPCV
;
A
#
# COMPACT_ATOMS: atom_id res chain seq x y z
N MET A 1 -4.23 8.23 9.67
CA MET A 1 -3.01 8.07 8.85
C MET A 1 -2.03 9.15 9.26
N LYS A 2 -0.83 8.80 9.74
CA LYS A 2 0.12 9.76 10.33
C LYS A 2 1.07 10.36 9.28
N GLU A 3 1.46 9.58 8.28
CA GLU A 3 2.46 9.97 7.28
C GLU A 3 1.88 10.66 6.03
N ASN A 4 0.56 10.92 5.99
CA ASN A 4 -0.12 11.54 4.84
C ASN A 4 0.18 10.85 3.48
N LEU A 5 0.34 9.53 3.50
CA LEU A 5 0.54 8.71 2.30
C LEU A 5 -0.78 8.43 1.58
N LEU A 6 -1.82 8.19 2.37
CA LEU A 6 -3.17 7.88 1.92
C LEU A 6 -4.17 8.83 2.58
N PRO A 7 -5.33 9.09 1.96
CA PRO A 7 -6.34 9.98 2.50
C PRO A 7 -7.10 9.29 3.63
N GLN A 8 -7.43 10.06 4.67
CA GLN A 8 -8.26 9.57 5.77
C GLN A 8 -9.68 9.30 5.28
N VAL A 9 -10.31 8.26 5.82
CA VAL A 9 -11.71 7.92 5.53
C VAL A 9 -12.61 8.46 6.63
N ASN A 10 -13.78 8.96 6.25
CA ASN A 10 -14.83 9.29 7.20
C ASN A 10 -15.69 8.04 7.47
N ARG A 11 -15.68 7.59 8.72
CA ARG A 11 -16.51 6.47 9.19
C ARG A 11 -17.81 6.92 9.85
N SER A 12 -18.03 8.23 9.95
CA SER A 12 -19.28 8.81 10.44
C SER A 12 -20.37 8.68 9.39
N SER A 13 -21.61 8.51 9.84
CA SER A 13 -22.81 8.59 8.99
C SER A 13 -23.10 10.01 8.50
N GLU A 14 -22.37 11.01 9.01
CA GLU A 14 -22.54 12.40 8.60
C GLU A 14 -21.97 12.64 7.19
N PRO A 15 -22.77 13.23 6.29
CA PRO A 15 -22.33 13.51 4.93
C PRO A 15 -21.22 14.56 4.93
N ILE A 16 -20.16 14.28 4.17
CA ILE A 16 -19.07 15.23 3.96
C ILE A 16 -19.52 16.25 2.92
N VAL A 17 -19.65 17.52 3.34
CA VAL A 17 -19.90 18.63 2.41
C VAL A 17 -18.57 19.07 1.82
N PHE A 18 -18.30 18.60 0.60
CA PHE A 18 -17.14 19.08 -0.16
C PHE A 18 -17.48 20.44 -0.77
N ASN A 19 -16.63 21.46 -0.52
CA ASN A 19 -16.70 22.69 -1.29
C ASN A 19 -16.44 22.37 -2.76
N GLN A 20 -17.45 22.55 -3.61
CA GLN A 20 -17.43 22.24 -5.05
C GLN A 20 -16.39 23.08 -5.84
N SER A 21 -15.72 24.03 -5.18
CA SER A 21 -14.59 24.81 -5.73
C SER A 21 -13.27 24.02 -5.77
N VAL A 22 -13.21 22.81 -5.24
CA VAL A 22 -11.99 22.00 -5.24
C VAL A 22 -11.78 21.36 -6.61
N LYS A 23 -10.85 21.98 -7.36
CA LYS A 23 -10.06 21.44 -8.48
C LYS A 23 -10.07 19.91 -8.52
N GLN A 24 -10.43 19.34 -9.68
CA GLN A 24 -10.33 17.93 -10.09
C GLN A 24 -9.96 16.94 -8.97
N ARG A 25 -10.91 16.06 -8.59
CA ARG A 25 -10.67 14.99 -7.62
C ARG A 25 -9.42 14.21 -8.01
N LYS A 26 -8.38 14.30 -7.18
CA LYS A 26 -7.12 13.60 -7.38
C LYS A 26 -7.36 12.10 -7.17
N THR A 27 -6.90 11.27 -8.10
CA THR A 27 -6.88 9.81 -7.93
C THR A 27 -5.51 9.40 -7.40
N ILE A 28 -5.51 8.53 -6.40
CA ILE A 28 -4.33 7.92 -5.80
C ILE A 28 -4.41 6.42 -6.10
N SER A 29 -3.47 5.93 -6.91
CA SER A 29 -3.32 4.49 -7.15
C SER A 29 -2.41 3.88 -6.10
N VAL A 30 -2.88 2.84 -5.43
CA VAL A 30 -2.16 2.12 -4.39
C VAL A 30 -1.85 0.73 -4.90
N LEU A 31 -0.57 0.46 -5.13
CA LEU A 31 -0.07 -0.87 -5.48
C LEU A 31 0.38 -1.60 -4.23
N ILE A 32 -0.15 -2.80 -4.01
CA ILE A 32 0.17 -3.66 -2.87
C ILE A 32 0.69 -5.00 -3.41
N THR A 33 1.88 -5.38 -2.96
CA THR A 33 2.50 -6.68 -3.28
C THR A 33 2.61 -7.49 -2.00
N SER A 34 1.96 -8.64 -1.98
CA SER A 34 1.92 -9.53 -0.82
C SER A 34 1.60 -10.93 -1.31
N LEU A 35 2.18 -11.94 -0.67
CA LEU A 35 1.80 -13.34 -0.94
C LEU A 35 0.30 -13.58 -0.65
N SER A 36 -0.21 -12.97 0.43
CA SER A 36 -1.62 -13.05 0.81
C SER A 36 -2.44 -11.89 0.24
N PRO A 37 -3.69 -12.11 -0.19
CA PRO A 37 -4.59 -11.04 -0.63
C PRO A 37 -5.15 -10.17 0.50
N GLY A 38 -5.14 -10.67 1.75
CA GLY A 38 -5.93 -10.07 2.83
C GLY A 38 -5.62 -8.59 3.09
N TYR A 39 -4.37 -8.15 2.93
CA TYR A 39 -4.02 -6.74 3.11
C TYR A 39 -4.65 -5.83 2.05
N SER A 40 -4.65 -6.24 0.77
CA SER A 40 -5.24 -5.42 -0.29
C SER A 40 -6.76 -5.43 -0.23
N GLU A 41 -7.36 -6.56 0.14
CA GLU A 41 -8.80 -6.69 0.32
C GLU A 41 -9.32 -5.79 1.44
N GLU A 42 -8.68 -5.81 2.62
CA GLU A 42 -9.06 -4.96 3.75
C GLU A 42 -8.93 -3.46 3.43
N ILE A 43 -7.85 -3.05 2.76
CA ILE A 43 -7.66 -1.65 2.36
C ILE A 43 -8.66 -1.24 1.28
N ARG A 44 -8.93 -2.12 0.30
CA ARG A 44 -9.94 -1.89 -0.74
C ARG A 44 -11.32 -1.73 -0.11
N LYS A 45 -11.70 -2.62 0.80
CA LYS A 45 -12.96 -2.56 1.52
C LYS A 45 -13.10 -1.25 2.30
N MET A 46 -12.05 -0.83 3.01
CA MET A 46 -12.05 0.43 3.76
C MET A 46 -12.40 1.64 2.87
N TYR A 47 -11.80 1.75 1.69
CA TYR A 47 -12.07 2.86 0.75
C TYR A 47 -13.34 2.68 -0.07
N TRP A 48 -13.84 1.45 -0.21
CA TRP A 48 -15.12 1.17 -0.85
C TRP A 48 -16.30 1.57 0.04
N GLU A 49 -16.22 1.24 1.32
CA GLU A 49 -17.32 1.45 2.28
C GLU A 49 -17.36 2.88 2.84
N ASN A 50 -16.25 3.62 2.78
CA ASN A 50 -16.12 4.91 3.46
C ASN A 50 -15.58 6.00 2.51
N PRO A 51 -16.26 7.16 2.40
CA PRO A 51 -15.75 8.28 1.61
C PRO A 51 -14.47 8.86 2.25
N THR A 52 -13.58 9.40 1.43
CA THR A 52 -12.39 10.11 1.91
C THR A 52 -12.75 11.50 2.41
N VAL A 53 -12.09 11.95 3.50
CA VAL A 53 -12.33 13.26 4.11
C VAL A 53 -12.03 14.42 3.16
N THR A 54 -11.06 14.22 2.29
CA THR A 54 -10.50 15.23 1.38
C THR A 54 -11.00 15.08 -0.07
N GLY A 55 -11.78 14.03 -0.36
CA GLY A 55 -12.43 13.83 -1.65
C GLY A 55 -11.57 13.16 -2.72
N GLU A 56 -10.30 12.80 -2.43
CA GLU A 56 -9.51 11.94 -3.32
C GLU A 56 -10.10 10.56 -3.47
N ILE A 57 -9.88 9.95 -4.62
CA ILE A 57 -10.26 8.56 -4.89
C ILE A 57 -9.01 7.69 -4.68
N ALA A 58 -9.08 6.72 -3.78
CA ALA A 58 -8.02 5.73 -3.59
C ALA A 58 -8.39 4.42 -4.30
N SER A 59 -7.58 4.00 -5.27
CA SER A 59 -7.79 2.76 -6.04
C SER A 59 -6.73 1.72 -5.69
N ILE A 60 -7.16 0.54 -5.25
CA ILE A 60 -6.28 -0.48 -4.66
C ILE A 60 -6.05 -1.66 -5.61
N TYR A 61 -4.79 -1.91 -5.93
CA TYR A 61 -4.35 -2.94 -6.87
C TYR A 61 -3.37 -3.91 -6.21
N GLN A 62 -3.53 -5.21 -6.50
CA GLN A 62 -2.57 -6.25 -6.15
C GLN A 62 -2.37 -7.15 -7.38
N PRO A 63 -1.15 -7.22 -7.97
CA PRO A 63 -0.94 -7.94 -9.22
C PRO A 63 -1.05 -9.46 -9.08
N SER A 64 -0.45 -10.04 -8.04
CA SER A 64 -0.47 -11.48 -7.80
C SER A 64 -0.81 -11.85 -6.35
N GLN A 65 -1.19 -13.12 -6.17
CA GLN A 65 -1.57 -13.74 -4.90
C GLN A 65 -0.94 -15.13 -4.84
N GLU A 66 0.38 -15.19 -4.76
CA GLU A 66 1.12 -16.47 -4.88
C GLU A 66 1.04 -17.35 -3.62
N GLU A 67 0.47 -16.83 -2.53
CA GLU A 67 0.24 -17.47 -1.20
C GLU A 67 1.51 -17.87 -0.44
N TYR A 68 2.46 -18.51 -1.10
CA TYR A 68 3.75 -18.92 -0.58
C TYR A 68 4.87 -18.72 -1.60
N GLN A 69 6.11 -18.68 -1.14
CA GLN A 69 7.28 -18.52 -2.00
C GLN A 69 7.58 -19.83 -2.76
N GLN A 70 7.75 -19.74 -4.07
CA GLN A 70 8.06 -20.86 -4.97
C GLN A 70 9.39 -20.60 -5.68
N SER A 71 10.50 -20.77 -4.97
CA SER A 71 11.86 -20.61 -5.54
C SER A 71 12.08 -21.58 -6.71
N GLU A 72 12.88 -21.18 -7.70
CA GLU A 72 13.21 -21.96 -8.91
C GLU A 72 12.03 -22.17 -9.88
N ASN A 73 10.84 -21.64 -9.56
CA ASN A 73 9.74 -21.56 -10.50
C ASN A 73 9.86 -20.27 -11.32
N LEU A 74 10.26 -20.43 -12.59
CA LEU A 74 10.50 -19.31 -13.51
C LEU A 74 9.31 -18.34 -13.65
N LEU A 75 8.07 -18.84 -13.64
CA LEU A 75 6.90 -17.98 -13.76
C LEU A 75 6.68 -17.17 -12.48
N HIS A 76 6.83 -17.80 -11.31
CA HIS A 76 6.75 -17.14 -10.01
C HIS A 76 7.81 -16.05 -9.87
N GLU A 77 9.07 -16.35 -10.23
CA GLU A 77 10.17 -15.40 -10.18
C GLU A 77 9.97 -14.23 -11.16
N LYS A 78 9.43 -14.47 -12.35
CA LYS A 78 9.08 -13.41 -13.31
C LYS A 78 7.99 -12.48 -12.76
N LYS A 79 6.97 -13.02 -12.10
CA LYS A 79 5.93 -12.21 -11.43
C LYS A 79 6.53 -11.37 -10.30
N ALA A 80 7.34 -11.99 -9.44
CA ALA A 80 8.02 -11.31 -8.35
C ALA A 80 8.91 -10.16 -8.87
N LEU A 81 9.67 -10.39 -9.95
CA LEU A 81 10.47 -9.37 -10.60
C LEU A 81 9.60 -8.24 -11.19
N ALA A 82 8.50 -8.58 -11.88
CA ALA A 82 7.58 -7.59 -12.42
C ALA A 82 6.98 -6.71 -11.31
N GLU A 83 6.60 -7.29 -10.18
CA GLU A 83 6.12 -6.57 -9.00
C GLU A 83 7.19 -5.63 -8.42
N MET A 84 8.44 -6.07 -8.30
CA MET A 84 9.55 -5.19 -7.87
C MET A 84 9.69 -3.98 -8.80
N TYR A 85 9.67 -4.20 -10.13
CA TYR A 85 9.74 -3.10 -11.09
C TYR A 85 8.54 -2.16 -10.97
N GLN A 86 7.32 -2.68 -10.86
CA GLN A 86 6.13 -1.84 -10.69
C GLN A 86 6.19 -0.99 -9.43
N LEU A 87 6.66 -1.53 -8.30
CA LEU A 87 6.85 -0.76 -7.06
C LEU A 87 7.90 0.34 -7.22
N SER A 88 8.99 0.08 -7.95
CA SER A 88 10.04 1.08 -8.19
C SER A 88 9.57 2.31 -8.97
N LEU A 89 8.42 2.20 -9.68
CA LEU A 89 7.80 3.29 -10.43
C LEU A 89 6.81 4.13 -9.58
N SER A 90 6.66 3.84 -8.28
CA SER A 90 5.73 4.57 -7.41
C SER A 90 6.31 5.90 -6.91
N ASP A 91 5.46 6.93 -6.73
CA ASP A 91 5.89 8.22 -6.19
C ASP A 91 6.34 8.15 -4.72
N LYS A 92 5.69 7.25 -3.95
CA LYS A 92 5.93 7.03 -2.53
C LYS A 92 5.95 5.53 -2.27
N LEU A 93 6.75 5.10 -1.30
CA LEU A 93 7.03 3.69 -1.09
C LEU A 93 6.97 3.29 0.38
N VAL A 94 6.22 2.23 0.67
CA VAL A 94 6.20 1.59 1.99
C VAL A 94 6.81 0.19 1.85
N THR A 95 7.75 -0.15 2.74
CA THR A 95 8.45 -1.44 2.75
C THR A 95 8.24 -2.15 4.08
N SER A 96 8.48 -3.45 4.12
CA SER A 96 8.44 -4.26 5.35
C SER A 96 9.85 -4.49 5.88
N ALA A 97 10.06 -4.29 7.19
CA ALA A 97 11.34 -4.58 7.83
C ALA A 97 11.79 -6.03 7.56
N TRP A 98 13.08 -6.20 7.27
CA TRP A 98 13.75 -7.48 6.97
C TRP A 98 13.38 -8.11 5.62
N SER A 99 12.58 -7.44 4.78
CA SER A 99 12.28 -7.92 3.44
C SER A 99 13.35 -7.48 2.45
N THR A 100 14.15 -8.42 1.96
CA THR A 100 15.12 -8.17 0.87
C THR A 100 14.43 -7.83 -0.44
N PHE A 101 13.22 -8.36 -0.68
CA PHE A 101 12.33 -7.94 -1.77
C PHE A 101 12.15 -6.42 -1.75
N GLY A 102 11.94 -5.84 -0.56
CA GLY A 102 11.91 -4.42 -0.25
C GLY A 102 13.09 -3.60 -0.78
N TYR A 103 14.29 -4.11 -0.53
CA TYR A 103 15.54 -3.39 -0.77
C TYR A 103 15.86 -3.24 -2.26
N VAL A 104 15.38 -4.17 -3.09
CA VAL A 104 15.60 -4.12 -4.55
C VAL A 104 14.87 -2.92 -5.16
N PHE A 105 13.57 -2.81 -4.95
CA PHE A 105 12.77 -1.80 -5.64
C PHE A 105 12.97 -0.38 -5.10
N GLN A 106 13.30 -0.21 -3.81
CA GLN A 106 13.70 1.11 -3.29
C GLN A 106 14.99 1.60 -3.97
N GLY A 107 15.94 0.68 -4.24
CA GLY A 107 17.19 0.99 -4.91
C GLY A 107 17.00 1.31 -6.39
N LEU A 108 16.21 0.48 -7.10
CA LEU A 108 15.87 0.70 -8.50
C LEU A 108 15.13 2.03 -8.73
N GLY A 109 14.21 2.39 -7.84
CA GLY A 109 13.44 3.63 -7.94
C GLY A 109 14.18 4.86 -7.39
N GLY A 110 15.32 4.70 -6.71
CA GLY A 110 15.98 5.80 -6.00
C GLY A 110 15.12 6.40 -4.89
N LEU A 111 14.23 5.60 -4.29
CA LEU A 111 13.21 6.05 -3.33
C LEU A 111 13.68 5.83 -1.89
N LYS A 112 13.43 6.81 -1.03
CA LYS A 112 13.53 6.63 0.43
C LYS A 112 12.18 6.11 0.96
N PRO A 113 12.09 4.85 1.41
CA PRO A 113 10.81 4.28 1.82
C PRO A 113 10.46 4.65 3.27
N TRP A 114 9.18 4.53 3.58
CA TRP A 114 8.71 4.31 4.95
C TRP A 114 8.81 2.82 5.27
N ILE A 115 9.43 2.46 6.40
CA ILE A 115 9.68 1.07 6.78
C ILE A 115 8.71 0.64 7.87
N LEU A 116 7.78 -0.26 7.54
CA LEU A 116 6.92 -0.92 8.51
C LEU A 116 7.75 -1.81 9.42
N TYR A 117 7.66 -1.58 10.73
CA TYR A 117 8.36 -2.41 11.70
C TYR A 117 7.82 -3.84 11.72
N LYS A 118 8.73 -4.80 11.88
CA LYS A 118 8.37 -6.19 12.10
C LYS A 118 7.54 -6.27 13.40
N PRO A 119 6.31 -6.82 13.38
CA PRO A 119 5.53 -7.00 14.59
C PRO A 119 6.30 -7.75 15.67
N ASN A 120 6.09 -7.40 16.93
CA ASN A 120 6.73 -8.11 18.04
C ASN A 120 6.19 -9.55 18.18
N LYS A 121 6.78 -10.34 19.08
CA LYS A 121 6.39 -11.75 19.30
C LYS A 121 4.90 -11.94 19.61
N ASN A 122 4.26 -10.93 20.17
CA ASN A 122 2.83 -10.94 20.53
C ASN A 122 1.92 -10.49 19.37
N ARG A 123 2.45 -10.32 18.14
CA ARG A 123 1.73 -9.82 16.97
C ARG A 123 1.06 -8.46 17.19
N THR A 124 1.65 -7.63 18.05
CA THR A 124 1.16 -6.26 18.28
C THR A 124 1.89 -5.27 17.39
N THR A 125 1.14 -4.27 16.91
CA THR A 125 1.65 -3.20 16.06
C THR A 125 2.54 -2.24 16.84
N HIS A 126 3.66 -1.83 16.25
CA HIS A 126 4.52 -0.80 16.84
C HIS A 126 3.85 0.58 16.84
N ASN A 127 4.25 1.45 17.77
CA ASN A 127 3.90 2.86 17.78
C ASN A 127 5.19 3.70 17.91
N PRO A 128 5.62 4.40 16.85
CA PRO A 128 4.98 4.51 15.53
C PRO A 128 5.02 3.18 14.73
N PRO A 129 4.11 2.96 13.77
CA PRO A 129 4.06 1.71 12.99
C PRO A 129 5.13 1.64 11.89
N CYS A 130 5.65 2.78 11.45
CA CYS A 130 6.75 2.91 10.50
C CYS A 130 7.57 4.17 10.78
N VAL A 131 8.73 4.27 10.12
CA VAL A 131 9.60 5.46 10.06
C VAL A 131 10.13 5.67 8.65
#